data_AF-A0A9D7T8U0-F1
#
_entry.id   AF-A0A9D7T8U0-F1
#
_cell.length_a   1.000
_cell.length_b   1.000
_cell.length_c   1.000
_cell.angle_alpha   90.00
_cell.angle_beta   90.00
_cell.angle_gamma   90.00
#
_symmetry.space_group_name_H-M   'P 1'
#
loop_
_entity.id
_entity.type
_entity.pdbx_description
1 polymer ?
#
loop_
_entity_poly.entity_id
_entity_poly.type
_entity_poly.pdbx_seq_one_letter_code
_entity_poly.pdbx_strand_id
1 'polypeptide(L)'
;MLPLAAALLATACTGSPTPPGAPTASTAPTGSAGVPGVSGMPPTELSVAGITVVQSMGNDPSLPVAVRRPVAPGQGAMTDAIAAWANATESSFRADNAPSEQAPAELNVGWQVITASGPVLGIRMETFEFGGASGQTTHRVFYGDGSTTWTGMDLVTTAGRAEVAALVRSAVRASGHATLDPDEVGAAGVDALLTDLTFSAAGDLVLLLDQGTVAPFSAGNLTVTVPQATAEPLLSERGRRVADAVRSGLPYAVSVPTSAAPTPVAPATPVTPAPVPPASPAVAPPPAAAVDCTKLKCVALTFDDGPGSLTGTLLDRLEAAGVVATFFVLGQNVRIHPDLVTRMVRSGMVVANHTWDHRDMKRLSLDEARSEVDRTSAEIARVTGVSTTLLRPPYGSMSPQTATLGQAIILWDVDTEDWKNRDASITTTRALATVRPGSIILMHDIHASTIEAVPAIIAGLKARGFTLVTVPQLLGNPQPGKVYTRR
;
A
#
# COMPACT_ATOMS: atom_id res chain seq x y z
N MET A 1 -3.14 -79.44 -15.59
CA MET A 1 -3.03 -78.42 -16.64
C MET A 1 -2.16 -77.28 -16.11
N LEU A 2 -0.91 -77.29 -16.54
CA LEU A 2 0.21 -76.34 -16.36
C LEU A 2 1.04 -76.49 -17.67
N PRO A 3 2.08 -75.68 -18.04
CA PRO A 3 2.60 -74.39 -17.57
C PRO A 3 3.18 -73.49 -18.73
N LEU A 4 4.16 -72.60 -18.41
CA LEU A 4 5.17 -71.86 -19.22
C LEU A 4 4.82 -70.42 -19.66
N ALA A 5 5.58 -69.37 -19.29
CA ALA A 5 6.97 -68.96 -19.63
C ALA A 5 7.07 -68.46 -21.10
N ALA A 6 7.86 -67.46 -21.54
CA ALA A 6 9.01 -66.68 -21.08
C ALA A 6 9.02 -65.35 -21.93
N ALA A 7 9.85 -64.32 -21.74
CA ALA A 7 11.30 -64.35 -21.93
C ALA A 7 12.01 -63.08 -21.42
N LEU A 8 13.23 -63.33 -20.95
CA LEU A 8 14.33 -62.42 -20.64
C LEU A 8 14.83 -61.66 -21.88
N LEU A 9 15.44 -60.48 -21.67
CA LEU A 9 16.88 -60.33 -21.96
C LEU A 9 17.51 -59.29 -21.02
N ALA A 10 18.64 -59.68 -20.45
CA ALA A 10 19.51 -58.87 -19.59
C ALA A 10 20.57 -58.15 -20.43
N THR A 11 21.07 -57.01 -19.96
CA THR A 11 22.51 -56.80 -19.68
C THR A 11 22.73 -55.49 -18.92
N ALA A 12 23.49 -55.58 -17.83
CA ALA A 12 23.99 -54.49 -17.02
C ALA A 12 25.25 -53.86 -17.66
N CYS A 13 25.53 -52.59 -17.37
CA CYS A 13 26.79 -52.15 -16.75
C CYS A 13 26.85 -50.61 -16.52
N THR A 14 27.05 -50.25 -15.25
CA THR A 14 27.96 -49.21 -14.71
C THR A 14 27.99 -47.79 -15.29
N GLY A 15 27.72 -46.79 -14.43
CA GLY A 15 28.19 -45.41 -14.61
C GLY A 15 27.54 -44.42 -13.64
N SER A 16 28.30 -43.95 -12.65
CA SER A 16 27.93 -42.91 -11.67
C SER A 16 27.69 -41.52 -12.32
N PRO A 17 27.08 -40.55 -11.60
CA PRO A 17 26.45 -39.37 -12.20
C PRO A 17 27.40 -38.18 -12.35
N THR A 18 27.16 -37.32 -13.33
CA THR A 18 27.73 -35.96 -13.43
C THR A 18 26.68 -35.04 -14.05
N PRO A 19 26.46 -33.82 -13.54
CA PRO A 19 25.25 -33.05 -13.80
C PRO A 19 25.38 -32.15 -15.04
N PRO A 20 24.32 -31.91 -15.82
CA PRO A 20 24.16 -30.68 -16.59
C PRO A 20 23.30 -29.74 -15.73
N GLY A 21 23.79 -28.58 -15.30
CA GLY A 21 24.06 -27.45 -16.17
C GLY A 21 23.04 -26.37 -15.76
N ALA A 22 23.54 -25.23 -15.27
CA ALA A 22 22.73 -24.11 -14.81
C ALA A 22 21.69 -23.70 -15.88
N PRO A 23 20.45 -23.31 -15.50
CA PRO A 23 19.50 -22.79 -16.47
C PRO A 23 20.04 -21.48 -17.02
N THR A 24 20.34 -21.50 -18.31
CA THR A 24 20.56 -20.35 -19.16
C THR A 24 19.41 -19.35 -19.01
N ALA A 25 19.75 -18.07 -18.92
CA ALA A 25 18.82 -16.96 -18.93
C ALA A 25 17.78 -17.16 -20.05
N SER A 26 16.52 -17.33 -19.66
CA SER A 26 15.41 -17.37 -20.59
C SER A 26 15.28 -15.99 -21.22
N THR A 27 15.66 -15.91 -22.49
CA THR A 27 15.30 -14.84 -23.42
C THR A 27 13.81 -14.52 -23.29
N ALA A 28 13.51 -13.25 -23.01
CA ALA A 28 12.15 -12.71 -23.10
C ALA A 28 11.59 -12.95 -24.52
N PRO A 29 10.31 -13.35 -24.66
CA PRO A 29 9.73 -13.52 -25.98
C PRO A 29 9.58 -12.16 -26.67
N THR A 30 10.09 -12.10 -27.88
CA THR A 30 9.89 -11.03 -28.86
C THR A 30 8.42 -10.87 -29.25
N GLY A 31 8.03 -9.61 -29.47
CA GLY A 31 6.72 -9.10 -29.86
C GLY A 31 5.77 -10.05 -30.58
N SER A 32 4.70 -10.42 -29.87
CA SER A 32 3.39 -10.70 -30.45
C SER A 32 2.62 -9.38 -30.47
N ALA A 33 1.93 -9.06 -31.57
CA ALA A 33 0.96 -7.96 -31.61
C ALA A 33 -0.13 -8.25 -30.56
N GLY A 34 0.05 -7.70 -29.36
CA GLY A 34 -0.61 -8.15 -28.15
C GLY A 34 -2.08 -7.76 -28.09
N VAL A 35 -2.92 -8.66 -27.62
CA VAL A 35 -4.27 -8.31 -27.14
C VAL A 35 -4.11 -7.54 -25.83
N PRO A 36 -4.90 -6.48 -25.56
CA PRO A 36 -4.90 -5.82 -24.27
C PRO A 36 -5.07 -6.81 -23.10
N GLY A 37 -4.24 -6.67 -22.07
CA GLY A 37 -4.21 -7.59 -20.92
C GLY A 37 -4.64 -6.90 -19.63
N VAL A 38 -5.21 -7.67 -18.70
CA VAL A 38 -5.55 -7.20 -17.34
C VAL A 38 -4.55 -7.78 -16.34
N SER A 39 -3.96 -6.93 -15.50
CA SER A 39 -3.06 -7.36 -14.40
C SER A 39 -3.28 -6.55 -13.13
N GLY A 40 -2.73 -7.00 -12.00
CA GLY A 40 -2.85 -6.31 -10.71
C GLY A 40 -1.57 -5.63 -10.22
N MET A 41 -0.54 -5.45 -11.07
CA MET A 41 0.73 -4.86 -10.64
C MET A 41 0.83 -3.38 -11.06
N PRO A 42 0.84 -2.42 -10.12
CA PRO A 42 1.11 -1.03 -10.44
C PRO A 42 2.62 -0.82 -10.74
N PRO A 43 2.98 0.23 -11.52
CA PRO A 43 4.37 0.51 -11.88
C PRO A 43 5.24 0.92 -10.67
N THR A 44 6.55 0.69 -10.81
CA THR A 44 7.60 0.95 -9.82
C THR A 44 7.68 2.43 -9.44
N GLU A 45 7.97 2.72 -8.17
CA GLU A 45 7.90 4.07 -7.60
C GLU A 45 9.13 4.94 -7.92
N LEU A 46 8.91 6.18 -8.39
CA LEU A 46 9.95 7.16 -8.70
C LEU A 46 10.11 8.17 -7.56
N SER A 47 11.31 8.75 -7.42
CA SER A 47 11.56 9.86 -6.49
C SER A 47 12.20 11.04 -7.22
N VAL A 48 11.81 12.26 -6.87
CA VAL A 48 12.31 13.51 -7.48
C VAL A 48 12.79 14.44 -6.38
N ALA A 49 14.03 14.90 -6.50
CA ALA A 49 14.63 15.81 -5.53
C ALA A 49 13.88 17.16 -5.49
N GLY A 50 13.68 17.69 -4.28
CA GLY A 50 13.10 19.01 -4.07
C GLY A 50 11.56 19.08 -4.03
N ILE A 51 10.85 17.97 -4.26
CA ILE A 51 9.41 17.93 -3.97
C ILE A 51 9.20 18.06 -2.45
N THR A 52 8.43 19.06 -2.05
CA THR A 52 7.98 19.21 -0.66
C THR A 52 6.55 18.71 -0.50
N VAL A 53 6.14 18.40 0.73
CA VAL A 53 4.79 17.89 1.03
C VAL A 53 4.06 18.93 1.84
N VAL A 54 2.87 19.32 1.38
CA VAL A 54 1.89 20.03 2.19
C VAL A 54 0.96 19.00 2.79
N GLN A 55 0.85 19.01 4.11
CA GLN A 55 -0.03 18.14 4.88
C GLN A 55 -1.11 18.97 5.56
N SER A 56 -2.35 18.50 5.47
CA SER A 56 -3.51 19.02 6.19
C SER A 56 -4.16 17.87 6.94
N MET A 57 -4.35 18.04 8.24
CA MET A 57 -5.09 17.10 9.09
C MET A 57 -6.36 17.81 9.54
N GLY A 58 -7.52 17.21 9.25
CA GLY A 58 -8.80 17.70 9.72
C GLY A 58 -8.86 17.65 11.25
N ASN A 59 -9.41 18.70 11.85
CA ASN A 59 -9.50 18.83 13.31
C ASN A 59 -10.77 18.19 13.90
N ASP A 60 -11.68 17.69 13.04
CA ASP A 60 -12.91 17.05 13.47
C ASP A 60 -12.68 15.54 13.62
N PRO A 61 -12.63 15.00 14.86
CA PRO A 61 -12.41 13.57 15.08
C PRO A 61 -13.62 12.71 14.66
N SER A 62 -14.77 13.31 14.36
CA SER A 62 -15.98 12.61 13.90
C SER A 62 -16.10 12.51 12.37
N LEU A 63 -15.28 13.28 11.63
CA LEU A 63 -14.95 13.10 10.21
C LEU A 63 -13.44 13.36 10.00
N PRO A 64 -12.58 12.39 10.38
CA PRO A 64 -11.16 12.53 10.18
C PRO A 64 -10.79 12.67 8.71
N VAL A 65 -9.89 13.60 8.43
CA VAL A 65 -9.34 13.82 7.09
C VAL A 65 -7.83 13.98 7.20
N ALA A 66 -7.07 13.27 6.37
CA ALA A 66 -5.63 13.43 6.27
C ALA A 66 -5.26 13.62 4.80
N VAL A 67 -4.87 14.83 4.42
CA VAL A 67 -4.48 15.16 3.04
C VAL A 67 -3.00 15.43 2.97
N ARG A 68 -2.29 14.69 2.13
CA ARG A 68 -0.89 14.94 1.78
C ARG A 68 -0.77 15.13 0.28
N ARG A 69 -0.24 16.28 -0.12
CA ARG A 69 -0.08 16.65 -1.53
C ARG A 69 1.33 17.17 -1.82
N PRO A 70 1.88 16.87 -3.00
CA PRO A 70 3.20 17.34 -3.37
C PRO A 70 3.16 18.80 -3.83
N VAL A 71 4.26 19.50 -3.60
CA VAL A 71 4.61 20.77 -4.23
C VAL A 71 5.92 20.54 -4.97
N ALA A 72 5.81 20.44 -6.29
CA ALA A 72 6.96 20.15 -7.14
C ALA A 72 7.59 21.45 -7.67
N PRO A 73 8.91 21.66 -7.51
CA PRO A 73 9.60 22.84 -8.02
C PRO A 73 9.36 23.03 -9.52
N GLY A 74 9.06 24.26 -9.94
CA GLY A 74 8.81 24.60 -11.34
C GLY A 74 7.47 24.10 -11.90
N GLN A 75 6.60 23.46 -11.10
CA GLN A 75 5.33 22.89 -11.54
C GLN A 75 4.13 23.60 -10.90
N GLY A 76 4.08 24.94 -11.00
CA GLY A 76 3.06 25.77 -10.35
C GLY A 76 1.63 25.40 -10.75
N ALA A 77 1.36 25.32 -12.06
CA ALA A 77 0.03 24.98 -12.57
C ALA A 77 -0.47 23.61 -12.09
N MET A 78 0.43 22.62 -12.02
CA MET A 78 0.09 21.28 -11.53
C MET A 78 -0.15 21.28 -10.02
N THR A 79 0.68 22.03 -9.26
CA THR A 79 0.53 22.19 -7.82
C THR A 79 -0.83 22.79 -7.48
N ASP A 80 -1.25 23.82 -8.21
CA ASP A 80 -2.55 24.48 -8.02
C ASP A 80 -3.71 23.54 -8.40
N ALA A 81 -3.58 22.78 -9.49
CA ALA A 81 -4.60 21.82 -9.91
C ALA A 81 -4.78 20.67 -8.90
N ILE A 82 -3.67 20.12 -8.37
CA ILE A 82 -3.70 19.11 -7.32
C ILE A 82 -4.36 19.67 -6.05
N ALA A 83 -4.03 20.91 -5.65
CA ALA A 83 -4.64 21.55 -4.49
C ALA A 83 -6.15 21.76 -4.67
N ALA A 84 -6.58 22.23 -5.84
CA ALA A 84 -7.99 22.42 -6.16
C ALA A 84 -8.76 21.10 -6.14
N TRP A 85 -8.19 20.05 -6.73
CA TRP A 85 -8.78 18.71 -6.70
C TRP A 85 -8.88 18.17 -5.28
N ALA A 86 -7.82 18.23 -4.48
CA ALA A 86 -7.83 17.73 -3.11
C ALA A 86 -8.88 18.44 -2.24
N ASN A 87 -9.02 19.76 -2.38
CA ASN A 87 -10.05 20.54 -1.68
C ASN A 87 -11.46 20.14 -2.11
N ALA A 88 -11.68 19.87 -3.39
CA ALA A 88 -12.97 19.40 -3.89
C ALA A 88 -13.30 18.00 -3.37
N THR A 89 -12.32 17.08 -3.36
CA THR A 89 -12.46 15.74 -2.80
C THR A 89 -12.83 15.77 -1.32
N GLU A 90 -12.12 16.58 -0.51
CA GLU A 90 -12.47 16.76 0.91
C GLU A 90 -13.89 17.33 1.08
N SER A 91 -14.27 18.31 0.25
CA SER A 91 -15.61 18.92 0.31
C SER A 91 -16.71 17.91 -0.01
N SER A 92 -16.51 17.07 -1.04
CA SER A 92 -17.44 15.98 -1.38
C SER A 92 -17.53 14.95 -0.26
N PHE A 93 -16.40 14.47 0.26
CA PHE A 93 -16.37 13.52 1.38
C PHE A 93 -17.18 14.02 2.58
N ARG A 94 -17.01 15.29 2.95
CA ARG A 94 -17.76 15.91 4.07
C ARG A 94 -19.24 16.10 3.78
N ALA A 95 -19.63 16.24 2.51
CA ALA A 95 -21.04 16.34 2.12
C ALA A 95 -21.73 14.98 2.11
N ASP A 96 -20.99 13.93 1.72
CA ASP A 96 -21.52 12.57 1.54
C ASP A 96 -21.53 11.75 2.85
N ASN A 97 -20.75 12.15 3.86
CA ASN A 97 -20.61 11.44 5.12
C ASN A 97 -21.10 12.24 6.34
N ALA A 98 -21.81 11.56 7.24
CA ALA A 98 -22.31 12.16 8.48
C ALA A 98 -21.33 11.96 9.65
N PRO A 99 -21.11 12.98 10.51
CA PRO A 99 -20.33 12.89 11.75
C PRO A 99 -20.71 11.71 12.63
N SER A 100 -19.70 10.93 13.05
CA SER A 100 -19.87 9.80 13.96
C SER A 100 -18.69 9.68 14.91
N GLU A 101 -18.96 9.67 16.22
CA GLU A 101 -17.92 9.42 17.24
C GLU A 101 -17.59 7.93 17.38
N GLN A 102 -18.48 7.03 16.94
CA GLN A 102 -18.36 5.59 17.18
C GLN A 102 -17.69 4.85 16.01
N ALA A 103 -17.98 5.30 14.79
CA ALA A 103 -17.44 4.76 13.55
C ALA A 103 -17.35 5.90 12.52
N PRO A 104 -16.43 6.86 12.72
CA PRO A 104 -16.25 7.94 11.76
C PRO A 104 -15.87 7.37 10.40
N ALA A 105 -16.48 7.90 9.35
CA ALA A 105 -15.88 7.78 8.02
C ALA A 105 -14.56 8.57 8.01
N GLU A 106 -13.54 8.07 7.33
CA GLU A 106 -12.23 8.72 7.26
C GLU A 106 -11.78 8.87 5.81
N LEU A 107 -11.33 10.07 5.43
CA LEU A 107 -10.69 10.32 4.14
C LEU A 107 -9.19 10.48 4.32
N ASN A 108 -8.43 9.66 3.62
CA ASN A 108 -7.00 9.84 3.46
C ASN A 108 -6.66 10.15 2.01
N VAL A 109 -5.78 11.13 1.77
CA VAL A 109 -5.30 11.49 0.43
C VAL A 109 -3.78 11.45 0.42
N GLY A 110 -3.24 10.60 -0.44
CA GLY A 110 -1.82 10.41 -0.68
C GLY A 110 -1.44 10.70 -2.14
N TRP A 111 -0.16 10.51 -2.45
CA TRP A 111 0.37 10.75 -3.78
C TRP A 111 1.63 9.91 -4.08
N GLN A 112 1.95 9.79 -5.38
CA GLN A 112 3.11 9.07 -5.88
C GLN A 112 3.64 9.74 -7.17
N VAL A 113 4.97 9.78 -7.36
CA VAL A 113 5.55 10.12 -8.66
C VAL A 113 5.45 8.91 -9.59
N ILE A 114 4.81 9.08 -10.73
CA ILE A 114 4.62 8.05 -11.75
C ILE A 114 5.41 8.33 -13.03
N THR A 115 5.88 9.56 -13.22
CA THR A 115 6.76 9.94 -14.34
C THR A 115 7.66 11.09 -13.92
N ALA A 116 8.95 11.00 -14.22
CA ALA A 116 9.89 12.10 -14.05
C ALA A 116 10.97 11.98 -15.12
N SER A 117 10.72 12.57 -16.29
CA SER A 117 11.61 12.43 -17.44
C SER A 117 11.56 13.65 -18.36
N GLY A 118 12.74 14.16 -18.73
CA GLY A 118 12.85 15.41 -19.49
C GLY A 118 12.07 16.54 -18.78
N PRO A 119 11.20 17.30 -19.49
CA PRO A 119 10.40 18.33 -18.86
C PRO A 119 9.15 17.80 -18.14
N VAL A 120 8.77 16.53 -18.33
CA VAL A 120 7.49 15.99 -17.88
C VAL A 120 7.60 15.41 -16.48
N LEU A 121 6.75 15.91 -15.58
CA LEU A 121 6.45 15.29 -14.29
C LEU A 121 5.04 14.72 -14.33
N GLY A 122 4.86 13.53 -13.78
CA GLY A 122 3.56 12.88 -13.57
C GLY A 122 3.40 12.50 -12.10
N ILE A 123 2.31 12.94 -11.50
CA ILE A 123 1.90 12.66 -10.13
C ILE A 123 0.57 11.91 -10.15
N ARG A 124 0.52 10.77 -9.48
CA ARG A 124 -0.72 10.07 -9.13
C ARG A 124 -1.13 10.53 -7.74
N MET A 125 -2.35 11.01 -7.61
CA MET A 125 -3.05 11.17 -6.34
C MET A 125 -3.85 9.90 -6.05
N GLU A 126 -3.94 9.53 -4.79
CA GLU A 126 -4.66 8.36 -4.30
C GLU A 126 -5.55 8.81 -3.14
N THR A 127 -6.83 8.47 -3.17
CA THR A 127 -7.72 8.63 -2.02
C THR A 127 -7.97 7.26 -1.42
N PHE A 128 -8.08 7.19 -0.11
CA PHE A 128 -8.68 6.07 0.60
C PHE A 128 -9.79 6.60 1.50
N GLU A 129 -11.03 6.30 1.15
CA GLU A 129 -12.20 6.63 1.96
C GLU A 129 -12.65 5.38 2.72
N PHE A 130 -12.53 5.40 4.04
CA PHE A 130 -12.94 4.31 4.91
C PHE A 130 -14.32 4.60 5.51
N GLY A 131 -15.30 3.74 5.25
CA GLY A 131 -16.68 3.89 5.74
C GLY A 131 -16.97 3.15 7.06
N GLY A 132 -15.95 2.76 7.84
CA GLY A 132 -16.13 2.12 9.15
C GLY A 132 -16.15 0.57 9.16
N ALA A 133 -16.33 -0.07 8.00
CA ALA A 133 -16.28 -1.53 7.82
C ALA A 133 -15.53 -1.99 6.56
N SER A 134 -15.43 -1.11 5.57
CA SER A 134 -14.69 -1.28 4.32
C SER A 134 -14.28 0.11 3.83
N GLY A 135 -13.26 0.19 2.98
CA GLY A 135 -12.89 1.43 2.32
C GLY A 135 -12.84 1.30 0.82
N GLN A 136 -12.70 2.43 0.15
CA GLN A 136 -12.56 2.53 -1.30
C GLN A 136 -11.34 3.36 -1.64
N THR A 137 -10.55 2.85 -2.57
CA THR A 137 -9.40 3.57 -3.12
C THR A 137 -9.74 4.10 -4.50
N THR A 138 -9.51 5.40 -4.72
CA THR A 138 -9.63 6.01 -6.05
C THR A 138 -8.37 6.76 -6.43
N HIS A 139 -8.13 6.92 -7.73
CA HIS A 139 -6.90 7.51 -8.23
C HIS A 139 -7.18 8.69 -9.15
N ARG A 140 -6.22 9.61 -9.21
CA ARG A 140 -6.20 10.65 -10.24
C ARG A 140 -4.79 11.03 -10.64
N VAL A 141 -4.52 11.01 -11.94
CA VAL A 141 -3.21 11.45 -12.46
C VAL A 141 -3.22 12.90 -12.91
N PHE A 142 -2.12 13.57 -12.59
CA PHE A 142 -1.76 14.90 -13.06
C PHE A 142 -0.40 14.84 -13.73
N TYR A 143 -0.29 15.45 -14.90
CA TYR A 143 0.97 15.61 -15.62
C TYR A 143 1.23 17.09 -15.88
N GLY A 144 2.48 17.47 -16.04
CA GLY A 144 2.83 18.82 -16.45
C GLY A 144 4.28 18.97 -16.88
N ASP A 145 4.54 20.03 -17.63
CA ASP A 145 5.86 20.40 -18.15
C ASP A 145 6.44 21.70 -17.54
N GLY A 146 5.85 22.14 -16.44
CA GLY A 146 6.15 23.39 -15.76
C GLY A 146 5.36 24.60 -16.26
N SER A 147 4.81 24.53 -17.47
CA SER A 147 3.98 25.60 -18.05
C SER A 147 2.49 25.27 -18.00
N THR A 148 2.14 24.01 -18.26
CA THR A 148 0.75 23.55 -18.33
C THR A 148 0.58 22.27 -17.53
N THR A 149 -0.65 22.04 -17.08
CA THR A 149 -1.05 20.82 -16.37
C THR A 149 -2.15 20.10 -17.14
N TRP A 150 -2.13 18.78 -17.08
CA TRP A 150 -3.04 17.89 -17.80
C TRP A 150 -3.46 16.74 -16.89
N THR A 151 -4.57 16.09 -17.22
CA THR A 151 -5.08 14.89 -16.54
C THR A 151 -5.07 13.69 -17.49
N GLY A 152 -5.42 12.49 -17.01
CA GLY A 152 -5.54 11.31 -17.88
C GLY A 152 -6.46 11.54 -19.09
N MET A 153 -7.55 12.29 -18.90
CA MET A 153 -8.48 12.70 -19.96
C MET A 153 -7.83 13.48 -21.10
N ASP A 154 -6.78 14.23 -20.81
CA ASP A 154 -6.09 15.08 -21.78
C ASP A 154 -5.05 14.31 -22.59
N LEU A 155 -4.67 13.10 -22.16
CA LEU A 155 -3.67 12.27 -22.85
C LEU A 155 -4.26 11.55 -24.08
N VAL A 156 -5.58 11.45 -24.16
CA VAL A 156 -6.29 10.83 -25.27
C VAL A 156 -7.14 11.86 -26.01
N THR A 157 -7.25 11.72 -27.33
CA THR A 157 -8.13 12.58 -28.14
C THR A 157 -9.60 12.34 -27.77
N THR A 158 -10.47 13.33 -28.01
CA THR A 158 -11.92 13.17 -27.77
C THR A 158 -12.50 11.94 -28.48
N ALA A 159 -12.05 11.66 -29.72
CA ALA A 159 -12.44 10.44 -30.44
C ALA A 159 -11.81 9.17 -29.84
N GLY A 160 -10.55 9.25 -29.41
CA GLY A 160 -9.83 8.14 -28.80
C GLY A 160 -10.41 7.69 -27.44
N ARG A 161 -11.07 8.58 -26.70
CA ARG A 161 -11.72 8.26 -25.41
C ARG A 161 -12.72 7.10 -25.53
N ALA A 162 -13.60 7.14 -26.54
CA ALA A 162 -14.59 6.09 -26.76
C ALA A 162 -13.92 4.76 -27.16
N GLU A 163 -12.86 4.83 -27.97
CA GLU A 163 -12.10 3.65 -28.39
C GLU A 163 -11.35 3.01 -27.20
N VAL A 164 -10.76 3.81 -26.33
CA VAL A 164 -10.13 3.31 -25.09
C VAL A 164 -11.14 2.56 -24.22
N ALA A 165 -12.35 3.10 -24.05
CA ALA A 165 -13.40 2.39 -23.30
C ALA A 165 -13.80 1.06 -23.97
N ALA A 166 -13.84 1.01 -25.31
CA ALA A 166 -14.09 -0.23 -26.06
C ALA A 166 -12.94 -1.25 -25.89
N LEU A 167 -11.70 -0.79 -25.85
CA LEU A 167 -10.52 -1.62 -25.59
C LEU A 167 -10.52 -2.18 -24.17
N VAL A 168 -10.84 -1.36 -23.17
CA VAL A 168 -11.03 -1.80 -21.77
C VAL A 168 -12.10 -2.88 -21.70
N ARG A 169 -13.26 -2.65 -22.33
CA ARG A 169 -14.34 -3.63 -22.39
C ARG A 169 -13.89 -4.95 -23.02
N SER A 170 -13.11 -4.86 -24.10
CA SER A 170 -12.60 -6.04 -24.81
C SER A 170 -11.57 -6.80 -23.97
N ALA A 171 -10.67 -6.09 -23.26
CA ALA A 171 -9.71 -6.67 -22.33
C ALA A 171 -10.41 -7.41 -21.18
N VAL A 172 -11.44 -6.78 -20.59
CA VAL A 172 -12.27 -7.39 -19.56
C VAL A 172 -12.94 -8.67 -20.07
N ARG A 173 -13.57 -8.65 -21.25
CA ARG A 173 -14.17 -9.85 -21.87
C ARG A 173 -13.14 -10.95 -22.10
N ALA A 174 -11.99 -10.60 -22.64
CA ALA A 174 -10.93 -11.56 -22.98
C ALA A 174 -10.26 -12.18 -21.76
N SER A 175 -10.26 -11.49 -20.61
CA SER A 175 -9.64 -11.97 -19.38
C SER A 175 -10.28 -13.26 -18.83
N GLY A 176 -11.57 -13.50 -19.11
CA GLY A 176 -12.33 -14.61 -18.53
C GLY A 176 -12.48 -14.54 -17.01
N HIS A 177 -12.17 -13.41 -16.40
CA HIS A 177 -12.16 -13.25 -14.94
C HIS A 177 -13.59 -13.20 -14.41
N ALA A 178 -13.98 -14.18 -13.60
CA ALA A 178 -15.38 -14.42 -13.20
C ALA A 178 -16.03 -13.28 -12.40
N THR A 179 -15.24 -12.32 -11.91
CA THR A 179 -15.71 -11.16 -11.15
C THR A 179 -15.78 -9.87 -11.96
N LEU A 180 -15.39 -9.88 -13.25
CA LEU A 180 -15.41 -8.68 -14.07
C LEU A 180 -16.63 -8.70 -14.99
N ASP A 181 -17.38 -7.60 -15.00
CA ASP A 181 -18.51 -7.44 -15.91
C ASP A 181 -18.15 -6.42 -17.01
N PRO A 182 -18.03 -6.84 -18.27
CA PRO A 182 -17.73 -5.93 -19.36
C PRO A 182 -18.85 -4.90 -19.63
N ASP A 183 -20.06 -5.14 -19.14
CA ASP A 183 -21.18 -4.20 -19.28
C ASP A 183 -21.08 -3.06 -18.25
N GLU A 184 -20.45 -3.28 -17.09
CA GLU A 184 -20.15 -2.23 -16.09
C GLU A 184 -19.20 -1.15 -16.65
N VAL A 185 -18.28 -1.53 -17.56
CA VAL A 185 -17.40 -0.58 -18.29
C VAL A 185 -18.20 0.47 -19.04
N GLY A 186 -19.37 0.12 -19.57
CA GLY A 186 -20.26 1.07 -20.23
C GLY A 186 -21.01 1.96 -19.25
N ALA A 187 -21.37 1.44 -18.09
CA ALA A 187 -22.15 2.15 -17.07
C ALA A 187 -21.34 3.19 -16.29
N ALA A 188 -20.06 2.91 -16.02
CA ALA A 188 -19.16 3.82 -15.31
C ALA A 188 -18.93 5.15 -16.05
N GLY A 189 -19.15 5.17 -17.37
CA GLY A 189 -18.83 6.30 -18.22
C GLY A 189 -17.33 6.40 -18.51
N VAL A 190 -16.99 7.01 -19.65
CA VAL A 190 -15.62 7.05 -20.16
C VAL A 190 -14.67 7.83 -19.23
N ASP A 191 -15.18 8.87 -18.58
CA ASP A 191 -14.38 9.73 -17.71
C ASP A 191 -13.85 8.99 -16.47
N ALA A 192 -14.63 8.05 -15.92
CA ALA A 192 -14.23 7.22 -14.78
C ALA A 192 -13.11 6.23 -15.13
N LEU A 193 -12.99 5.83 -16.41
CA LEU A 193 -11.96 4.90 -16.87
C LEU A 193 -10.60 5.59 -17.11
N LEU A 194 -10.59 6.92 -17.14
CA LEU A 194 -9.45 7.74 -17.56
C LEU A 194 -8.91 8.62 -16.43
N THR A 195 -9.32 8.34 -15.20
CA THR A 195 -8.85 9.03 -13.99
C THR A 195 -7.38 8.74 -13.74
N ASP A 196 -6.93 7.52 -14.02
CA ASP A 196 -5.53 7.09 -13.92
C ASP A 196 -5.04 6.40 -15.19
N LEU A 197 -4.25 7.15 -15.96
CA LEU A 197 -3.72 6.73 -17.24
C LEU A 197 -2.23 7.09 -17.32
N THR A 198 -1.40 6.07 -17.51
CA THR A 198 0.07 6.13 -17.51
C THR A 198 0.65 5.31 -18.67
N PHE A 199 1.97 5.25 -18.77
CA PHE A 199 2.68 4.50 -19.79
C PHE A 199 3.69 3.52 -19.18
N SER A 200 3.81 2.34 -19.78
CA SER A 200 4.90 1.42 -19.50
C SER A 200 6.21 1.95 -20.11
N ALA A 201 7.36 1.44 -19.67
CA ALA A 201 8.65 1.74 -20.30
C ALA A 201 8.71 1.32 -21.79
N ALA A 202 7.88 0.34 -22.19
CA ALA A 202 7.72 -0.06 -23.59
C ALA A 202 6.81 0.88 -24.40
N GLY A 203 6.17 1.86 -23.75
CA GLY A 203 5.23 2.79 -24.38
C GLY A 203 3.79 2.29 -24.45
N ASP A 204 3.48 1.17 -23.78
CA ASP A 204 2.10 0.71 -23.67
C ASP A 204 1.30 1.69 -22.83
N LEU A 205 0.05 1.90 -23.19
CA LEU A 205 -0.89 2.69 -22.41
C LEU A 205 -1.44 1.83 -21.27
N VAL A 206 -1.29 2.29 -20.04
CA VAL A 206 -1.64 1.56 -18.83
C VAL A 206 -2.73 2.32 -18.10
N LEU A 207 -3.89 1.69 -17.90
CA LEU A 207 -5.03 2.25 -17.21
C LEU A 207 -5.20 1.56 -15.86
N LEU A 208 -5.24 2.31 -14.77
CA LEU A 208 -5.60 1.78 -13.45
C LEU A 208 -7.08 2.10 -13.21
N LEU A 209 -7.90 1.06 -13.18
CA LEU A 209 -9.33 1.15 -12.96
C LEU A 209 -9.62 1.05 -11.47
N ASP A 210 -10.27 2.08 -10.94
CA ASP A 210 -10.64 2.18 -9.53
C ASP A 210 -11.66 1.11 -9.14
N GLN A 211 -11.67 0.75 -7.85
CA GLN A 211 -12.61 -0.22 -7.30
C GLN A 211 -14.07 0.16 -7.59
N GLY A 212 -14.91 -0.80 -7.97
CA GLY A 212 -16.32 -0.53 -8.28
C GLY A 212 -16.58 0.04 -9.67
N THR A 213 -15.54 0.33 -10.47
CA THR A 213 -15.72 0.91 -11.82
C THR A 213 -16.16 -0.14 -12.84
N VAL A 214 -15.53 -1.32 -12.82
CA VAL A 214 -15.77 -2.41 -13.80
C VAL A 214 -15.82 -3.80 -13.15
N ALA A 215 -15.77 -3.80 -11.83
CA ALA A 215 -15.71 -4.98 -10.98
C ALA A 215 -16.23 -4.65 -9.58
N PRO A 216 -16.77 -5.64 -8.84
CA PRO A 216 -17.12 -5.45 -7.44
C PRO A 216 -15.92 -4.96 -6.62
N PHE A 217 -16.15 -4.15 -5.60
CA PHE A 217 -15.10 -3.62 -4.71
C PHE A 217 -14.12 -4.70 -4.19
N SER A 218 -14.62 -5.92 -3.95
CA SER A 218 -13.77 -7.05 -3.52
C SER A 218 -12.68 -7.47 -4.51
N ALA A 219 -12.79 -7.07 -5.77
CA ALA A 219 -11.79 -7.34 -6.80
C ALA A 219 -10.60 -6.37 -6.72
N GLY A 220 -10.70 -5.27 -5.98
CA GLY A 220 -9.66 -4.24 -5.90
C GLY A 220 -9.46 -3.48 -7.23
N ASN A 221 -8.34 -2.78 -7.33
CA ASN A 221 -7.99 -2.03 -8.54
C ASN A 221 -7.47 -2.96 -9.64
N LEU A 222 -7.80 -2.64 -10.89
CA LEU A 222 -7.44 -3.46 -12.05
C LEU A 222 -6.61 -2.64 -13.03
N THR A 223 -5.53 -3.23 -13.54
CA THR A 223 -4.72 -2.55 -14.56
C THR A 223 -5.03 -3.12 -15.93
N VAL A 224 -5.46 -2.29 -16.87
CA VAL A 224 -5.60 -2.66 -18.29
C VAL A 224 -4.40 -2.08 -19.06
N THR A 225 -3.68 -2.94 -19.76
CA THR A 225 -2.56 -2.53 -20.62
C THR A 225 -2.97 -2.64 -22.08
N VAL A 226 -2.91 -1.53 -22.79
CA VAL A 226 -3.13 -1.43 -24.24
C VAL A 226 -1.77 -1.28 -24.93
N PRO A 227 -1.39 -2.19 -25.84
CA PRO A 227 -0.09 -2.14 -26.50
C PRO A 227 0.17 -0.81 -27.20
N GLN A 228 1.43 -0.38 -27.19
CA GLN A 228 1.86 0.90 -27.79
C GLN A 228 1.26 1.14 -29.19
N ALA A 229 1.39 0.18 -30.10
CA ALA A 229 0.93 0.30 -31.49
C ALA A 229 -0.59 0.53 -31.60
N THR A 230 -1.37 -0.01 -30.66
CA THR A 230 -2.82 0.18 -30.59
C THR A 230 -3.18 1.51 -29.94
N ALA A 231 -2.39 1.95 -28.95
CA ALA A 231 -2.65 3.18 -28.21
C ALA A 231 -2.25 4.45 -28.99
N GLU A 232 -1.15 4.40 -29.75
CA GLU A 232 -0.56 5.55 -30.47
C GLU A 232 -1.55 6.41 -31.29
N PRO A 233 -2.48 5.85 -32.10
CA PRO A 233 -3.45 6.65 -32.83
C PRO A 233 -4.50 7.33 -31.94
N LEU A 234 -4.68 6.86 -30.70
CA LEU A 234 -5.67 7.37 -29.75
C LEU A 234 -5.14 8.58 -28.96
N LEU A 235 -3.82 8.69 -28.85
CA LEU A 235 -3.15 9.71 -28.04
C LEU A 235 -3.32 11.11 -28.62
N SER A 236 -3.56 12.07 -27.73
CA SER A 236 -3.42 13.49 -28.03
C SER A 236 -1.94 13.87 -28.18
N GLU A 237 -1.66 15.11 -28.58
CA GLU A 237 -0.28 15.64 -28.56
C GLU A 237 0.35 15.55 -27.15
N ARG A 238 -0.45 15.82 -26.11
CA ARG A 238 -0.02 15.70 -24.71
C ARG A 238 0.25 14.24 -24.35
N GLY A 239 -0.60 13.32 -24.79
CA GLY A 239 -0.40 11.88 -24.58
C GLY A 239 0.90 11.38 -25.20
N ARG A 240 1.18 11.76 -26.46
CA ARG A 240 2.44 11.40 -27.13
C ARG A 240 3.64 11.98 -26.40
N ARG A 241 3.56 13.23 -25.95
CA ARG A 241 4.63 13.88 -25.16
C ARG A 241 4.94 13.10 -23.87
N VAL A 242 3.91 12.67 -23.13
CA VAL A 242 4.11 11.85 -21.92
C VAL A 242 4.70 10.48 -22.28
N ALA A 243 4.18 9.81 -23.30
CA ALA A 243 4.69 8.51 -23.76
C ALA A 243 6.16 8.59 -24.19
N ASP A 244 6.53 9.63 -24.93
CA ASP A 244 7.91 9.90 -25.36
C ASP A 244 8.82 10.17 -24.16
N ALA A 245 8.35 10.96 -23.18
CA ALA A 245 9.09 11.20 -21.96
C ALA A 245 9.37 9.90 -21.21
N VAL A 246 8.35 9.07 -20.98
CA VAL A 246 8.50 7.77 -20.29
C VAL A 246 9.47 6.84 -21.04
N ARG A 247 9.35 6.71 -22.36
CA ARG A 247 10.25 5.87 -23.17
C ARG A 247 11.68 6.39 -23.21
N SER A 248 11.87 7.70 -23.23
CA SER A 248 13.20 8.30 -23.32
C SER A 248 14.05 8.08 -22.07
N GLY A 249 13.40 7.97 -20.89
CA GLY A 249 14.09 7.82 -19.60
C GLY A 249 15.12 8.94 -19.32
N LEU A 250 14.98 10.10 -19.97
CA LEU A 250 15.90 11.21 -19.79
C LEU A 250 15.87 11.71 -18.34
N PRO A 251 17.00 12.16 -17.78
CA PRO A 251 17.00 12.79 -16.47
C PRO A 251 15.96 13.92 -16.41
N TYR A 252 15.16 13.92 -15.33
CA TYR A 252 14.18 14.98 -15.12
C TYR A 252 14.88 16.34 -14.98
N ALA A 253 14.45 17.30 -15.78
CA ALA A 253 14.96 18.66 -15.77
C ALA A 253 13.85 19.61 -15.31
N VAL A 254 14.05 20.26 -14.17
CA VAL A 254 13.13 21.31 -13.71
C VAL A 254 13.28 22.50 -14.64
N SER A 255 12.27 22.75 -15.47
CA SER A 255 12.13 23.99 -16.24
C SER A 255 11.83 25.14 -15.27
N VAL A 256 12.84 25.66 -14.57
CA VAL A 256 12.68 26.95 -13.89
C VAL A 256 12.66 28.01 -14.98
N PRO A 257 11.57 28.79 -15.16
CA PRO A 257 11.59 29.88 -16.13
C PRO A 257 12.75 30.80 -15.74
N THR A 258 13.70 30.92 -16.66
CA THR A 258 14.78 31.91 -16.55
C THR A 258 14.12 33.27 -16.66
N SER A 259 13.72 33.85 -15.52
CA SER A 259 13.48 35.29 -15.45
C SER A 259 14.77 35.98 -15.90
N ALA A 260 14.59 37.05 -16.68
CA ALA A 260 15.61 37.76 -17.44
C ALA A 260 16.96 37.89 -16.74
N ALA A 261 18.03 37.88 -17.56
CA ALA A 261 19.43 38.00 -17.19
C ALA A 261 19.65 38.81 -15.89
N PRO A 262 20.38 38.26 -14.89
CA PRO A 262 20.63 39.00 -13.68
C PRO A 262 21.44 40.24 -14.04
N THR A 263 20.91 41.43 -13.75
CA THR A 263 21.72 42.62 -13.54
C THR A 263 22.84 42.24 -12.56
N PRO A 264 24.11 42.56 -12.83
CA PRO A 264 25.21 42.19 -11.94
C PRO A 264 25.01 42.86 -10.59
N VAL A 265 24.51 42.09 -9.62
CA VAL A 265 24.52 42.48 -8.21
C VAL A 265 25.93 42.26 -7.69
N ALA A 266 26.49 43.30 -7.06
CA ALA A 266 27.79 43.27 -6.42
C ALA A 266 27.96 42.01 -5.54
N PRO A 267 29.18 41.44 -5.45
CA PRO A 267 29.40 40.19 -4.75
C PRO A 267 28.96 40.31 -3.29
N ALA A 268 27.90 39.57 -2.95
CA ALA A 268 27.54 39.35 -1.56
C ALA A 268 28.66 38.52 -0.91
N THR A 269 29.11 38.98 0.25
CA THR A 269 30.06 38.28 1.12
C THR A 269 29.65 36.81 1.31
N PRO A 270 30.61 35.87 1.34
CA PRO A 270 30.30 34.46 1.58
C PRO A 270 29.63 34.33 2.95
N VAL A 271 28.35 33.95 2.96
CA VAL A 271 27.71 33.49 4.19
C VAL A 271 28.04 32.02 4.29
N THR A 272 28.98 31.69 5.18
CA THR A 272 29.27 30.32 5.59
C THR A 272 27.97 29.64 6.01
N PRO A 273 27.64 28.43 5.51
CA PRO A 273 26.46 27.72 6.00
C PRO A 273 26.61 27.52 7.51
N ALA A 274 25.58 27.91 8.27
CA ALA A 274 25.51 27.56 9.67
C ALA A 274 25.61 26.02 9.80
N PRO A 275 26.39 25.50 10.77
CA PRO A 275 26.53 24.07 10.94
C PRO A 275 25.16 23.46 11.21
N VAL A 276 24.80 22.46 10.39
CA VAL A 276 23.70 21.54 10.69
C VAL A 276 23.94 21.01 12.10
N PRO A 277 23.00 21.16 13.05
CA PRO A 277 23.14 20.56 14.36
C PRO A 277 23.40 19.06 14.18
N PRO A 278 24.40 18.46 14.86
CA PRO A 278 24.60 17.03 14.76
C PRO A 278 23.27 16.34 15.10
N ALA A 279 22.89 15.37 14.27
CA ALA A 279 21.81 14.45 14.59
C ALA A 279 22.03 13.97 16.02
N SER A 280 21.07 14.31 16.89
CA SER A 280 21.04 13.77 18.25
C SER A 280 21.22 12.26 18.14
N PRO A 281 22.12 11.63 18.91
CA PRO A 281 22.37 10.20 18.77
C PRO A 281 21.03 9.50 18.90
N ALA A 282 20.71 8.68 17.89
CA ALA A 282 19.56 7.80 17.93
C ALA A 282 19.63 7.05 19.26
N VAL A 283 18.72 7.37 20.18
CA VAL A 283 18.51 6.56 21.37
C VAL A 283 17.92 5.28 20.81
N ALA A 284 18.79 4.28 20.59
CA ALA A 284 18.35 2.92 20.41
C ALA A 284 17.41 2.61 21.58
N PRO A 285 16.21 2.06 21.34
CA PRO A 285 15.39 1.58 22.45
C PRO A 285 16.27 0.65 23.28
N PRO A 286 16.23 0.74 24.62
CA PRO A 286 17.01 -0.15 25.46
C PRO A 286 16.71 -1.59 24.99
N PRO A 287 17.72 -2.47 24.85
CA PRO A 287 17.45 -3.85 24.54
C PRO A 287 16.49 -4.33 25.60
N ALA A 288 15.25 -4.63 25.19
CA ALA A 288 14.27 -5.22 26.10
C ALA A 288 14.97 -6.44 26.67
N ALA A 289 15.29 -6.40 27.97
CA ALA A 289 15.88 -7.54 28.67
C ALA A 289 15.08 -8.77 28.24
N ALA A 290 15.76 -9.77 27.66
CA ALA A 290 15.12 -10.84 26.91
C ALA A 290 13.95 -11.43 27.73
N VAL A 291 12.72 -11.07 27.36
CA VAL A 291 11.52 -11.49 28.08
C VAL A 291 11.36 -12.98 27.82
N ASP A 292 11.56 -13.80 28.86
CA ASP A 292 11.44 -15.25 28.74
C ASP A 292 9.99 -15.69 28.94
N CYS A 293 9.25 -15.75 27.85
CA CYS A 293 7.86 -16.19 27.83
C CYS A 293 7.67 -17.69 28.09
N THR A 294 8.75 -18.47 28.33
CA THR A 294 8.62 -19.82 28.93
C THR A 294 8.42 -19.77 30.45
N LYS A 295 8.87 -18.68 31.09
CA LYS A 295 8.79 -18.48 32.55
C LYS A 295 7.71 -17.49 32.95
N LEU A 296 7.47 -16.48 32.11
CA LEU A 296 6.50 -15.41 32.35
C LEU A 296 5.18 -15.70 31.65
N LYS A 297 4.07 -15.22 32.23
CA LYS A 297 2.77 -15.23 31.57
C LYS A 297 2.74 -14.11 30.52
N CYS A 298 3.27 -14.36 29.34
CA CYS A 298 3.26 -13.36 28.27
C CYS A 298 1.92 -13.28 27.53
N VAL A 299 1.58 -12.10 27.04
CA VAL A 299 0.46 -11.84 26.12
C VAL A 299 0.87 -10.74 25.13
N ALA A 300 0.49 -10.88 23.86
CA ALA A 300 0.70 -9.84 22.86
C ALA A 300 -0.59 -9.06 22.58
N LEU A 301 -0.52 -7.74 22.73
CA LEU A 301 -1.54 -6.84 22.19
C LEU A 301 -1.21 -6.56 20.73
N THR A 302 -2.18 -6.76 19.84
CA THR A 302 -2.03 -6.47 18.41
C THR A 302 -3.13 -5.56 17.90
N PHE A 303 -2.77 -4.66 16.98
CA PHE A 303 -3.67 -3.66 16.41
C PHE A 303 -3.58 -3.69 14.88
N ASP A 304 -4.72 -3.83 14.22
CA ASP A 304 -4.84 -3.93 12.76
C ASP A 304 -5.43 -2.64 12.16
N ASP A 305 -5.29 -2.51 10.84
CA ASP A 305 -5.87 -1.49 9.92
C ASP A 305 -5.28 -0.08 9.96
N GLY A 306 -4.60 0.31 11.03
CA GLY A 306 -3.90 1.58 11.11
C GLY A 306 -2.68 1.72 10.17
N PRO A 307 -1.91 2.80 10.29
CA PRO A 307 -2.17 3.97 11.15
C PRO A 307 -3.32 4.84 10.62
N GLY A 308 -4.03 5.50 11.52
CA GLY A 308 -5.06 6.50 11.21
C GLY A 308 -5.08 7.62 12.25
N SER A 309 -6.15 8.40 12.22
CA SER A 309 -6.35 9.57 13.11
C SER A 309 -6.28 9.25 14.62
N LEU A 310 -6.68 8.04 15.02
CA LEU A 310 -6.74 7.59 16.41
C LEU A 310 -5.44 6.94 16.93
N THR A 311 -4.56 6.51 16.03
CA THR A 311 -3.33 5.79 16.36
C THR A 311 -2.39 6.59 17.27
N GLY A 312 -2.32 7.91 17.08
CA GLY A 312 -1.52 8.79 17.95
C GLY A 312 -1.94 8.72 19.42
N THR A 313 -3.25 8.79 19.66
CA THR A 313 -3.85 8.67 21.01
C THR A 313 -3.63 7.29 21.62
N LEU A 314 -3.66 6.23 20.80
CA LEU A 314 -3.33 4.88 21.26
C LEU A 314 -1.87 4.78 21.72
N LEU A 315 -0.93 5.33 20.93
CA LEU A 315 0.48 5.35 21.28
C LEU A 315 0.72 6.09 22.60
N ASP A 316 0.06 7.23 22.82
CA ASP A 316 0.11 7.94 24.11
C ASP A 316 -0.29 7.03 25.28
N ARG A 317 -1.36 6.24 25.13
CA ARG A 317 -1.88 5.34 26.17
C ARG A 317 -0.93 4.17 26.44
N LEU A 318 -0.35 3.58 25.40
CA LEU A 318 0.61 2.48 25.53
C LEU A 318 1.92 2.96 26.19
N GLU A 319 2.43 4.11 25.78
CA GLU A 319 3.62 4.75 26.34
C GLU A 319 3.41 5.12 27.81
N ALA A 320 2.29 5.76 28.16
CA ALA A 320 1.94 6.10 29.54
C ALA A 320 1.83 4.86 30.44
N ALA A 321 1.40 3.73 29.88
CA ALA A 321 1.33 2.47 30.60
C ALA A 321 2.67 1.69 30.65
N GLY A 322 3.70 2.16 29.93
CA GLY A 322 5.00 1.50 29.82
C GLY A 322 4.90 0.10 29.22
N VAL A 323 4.04 -0.10 28.21
CA VAL A 323 3.85 -1.39 27.54
C VAL A 323 4.16 -1.29 26.06
N VAL A 324 4.49 -2.42 25.45
CA VAL A 324 4.75 -2.55 24.02
C VAL A 324 3.66 -3.39 23.34
N ALA A 325 3.46 -3.17 22.04
CA ALA A 325 2.46 -3.83 21.21
C ALA A 325 3.01 -4.12 19.80
N THR A 326 2.22 -4.80 18.96
CA THR A 326 2.52 -5.03 17.55
C THR A 326 1.40 -4.49 16.68
N PHE A 327 1.74 -3.63 15.72
CA PHE A 327 0.80 -2.99 14.79
C PHE A 327 0.92 -3.64 13.41
N PHE A 328 -0.15 -4.22 12.90
CA PHE A 328 -0.25 -4.71 11.53
C PHE A 328 -0.86 -3.58 10.68
N VAL A 329 0.00 -2.89 9.93
CA VAL A 329 -0.37 -1.64 9.25
C VAL A 329 -0.68 -1.88 7.77
N LEU A 330 -1.62 -1.09 7.24
CA LEU A 330 -1.92 -1.03 5.81
C LEU A 330 -0.88 -0.16 5.09
N GLY A 331 -0.34 -0.65 3.97
CA GLY A 331 0.72 0.04 3.23
C GLY A 331 0.33 1.44 2.77
N GLN A 332 -0.90 1.60 2.27
CA GLN A 332 -1.43 2.92 1.91
C GLN A 332 -1.43 3.89 3.11
N ASN A 333 -1.78 3.40 4.29
CA ASN A 333 -1.83 4.20 5.52
C ASN A 333 -0.43 4.53 6.05
N VAL A 334 0.56 3.65 5.90
CA VAL A 334 1.98 3.96 6.18
C VAL A 334 2.45 5.15 5.35
N ARG A 335 2.07 5.17 4.06
CA ARG A 335 2.42 6.27 3.16
C ARG A 335 1.79 7.59 3.61
N ILE A 336 0.57 7.54 4.15
CA ILE A 336 -0.15 8.72 4.63
C ILE A 336 0.40 9.20 5.97
N HIS A 337 0.66 8.31 6.94
CA HIS A 337 1.05 8.67 8.32
C HIS A 337 2.47 8.20 8.72
N PRO A 338 3.54 8.56 7.97
CA PRO A 338 4.88 8.05 8.20
C PRO A 338 5.47 8.51 9.53
N ASP A 339 5.02 9.64 10.06
CA ASP A 339 5.38 10.14 11.38
C ASP A 339 4.87 9.23 12.51
N LEU A 340 3.64 8.74 12.40
CA LEU A 340 3.07 7.78 13.35
C LEU A 340 3.80 6.44 13.29
N VAL A 341 4.11 5.93 12.09
CA VAL A 341 4.87 4.68 11.94
C VAL A 341 6.31 4.81 12.46
N THR A 342 6.95 5.95 12.22
CA THR A 342 8.28 6.25 12.80
C THR A 342 8.19 6.32 14.33
N ARG A 343 7.12 6.92 14.88
CA ARG A 343 6.87 6.97 16.32
C ARG A 343 6.69 5.57 16.90
N MET A 344 5.92 4.68 16.27
CA MET A 344 5.74 3.28 16.72
C MET A 344 7.11 2.62 16.97
N VAL A 345 8.01 2.67 15.98
CA VAL A 345 9.34 2.06 16.08
C VAL A 345 10.18 2.71 17.19
N ARG A 346 10.18 4.05 17.27
CA ARG A 346 10.89 4.79 18.32
C ARG A 346 10.40 4.45 19.73
N SER A 347 9.11 4.16 19.87
CA SER A 347 8.47 3.79 21.14
C SER A 347 8.61 2.29 21.48
N GLY A 348 9.41 1.54 20.70
CA GLY A 348 9.68 0.11 20.95
C GLY A 348 8.55 -0.82 20.53
N MET A 349 7.56 -0.32 19.77
CA MET A 349 6.52 -1.15 19.17
C MET A 349 7.08 -1.89 17.95
N VAL A 350 6.42 -2.98 17.56
CA VAL A 350 6.72 -3.67 16.30
C VAL A 350 5.71 -3.23 15.24
N VAL A 351 6.22 -2.88 14.06
CA VAL A 351 5.41 -2.61 12.86
C VAL A 351 5.48 -3.84 11.94
N ALA A 352 4.31 -4.33 11.53
CA ALA A 352 4.12 -5.54 10.75
C ALA A 352 3.17 -5.29 9.58
N ASN A 353 3.13 -6.21 8.61
CA ASN A 353 2.44 -6.02 7.34
C ASN A 353 0.98 -6.50 7.43
N HIS A 354 0.02 -5.67 6.97
CA HIS A 354 -1.39 -6.04 6.84
C HIS A 354 -1.94 -5.90 5.41
N THR A 355 -1.09 -6.11 4.40
CA THR A 355 -1.32 -5.83 2.96
C THR A 355 -1.36 -4.34 2.63
N TRP A 356 -1.61 -3.98 1.37
CA TRP A 356 -1.60 -2.58 0.92
C TRP A 356 -2.93 -1.89 1.22
N ASP A 357 -4.03 -2.50 0.77
CA ASP A 357 -5.39 -1.94 0.82
C ASP A 357 -6.44 -2.91 1.42
N HIS A 358 -6.00 -3.85 2.26
CA HIS A 358 -6.85 -4.79 3.01
C HIS A 358 -7.64 -5.81 2.15
N ARG A 359 -7.16 -6.13 0.93
CA ARG A 359 -7.78 -7.17 0.07
C ARG A 359 -7.68 -8.58 0.66
N ASP A 360 -8.74 -9.37 0.49
CA ASP A 360 -8.78 -10.78 0.89
C ASP A 360 -7.79 -11.62 0.06
N MET A 361 -6.66 -11.98 0.69
CA MET A 361 -5.58 -12.74 0.04
C MET A 361 -6.00 -14.11 -0.49
N LYS A 362 -7.14 -14.67 -0.07
CA LYS A 362 -7.65 -15.93 -0.62
C LYS A 362 -8.23 -15.75 -2.03
N ARG A 363 -8.67 -14.53 -2.38
CA ARG A 363 -9.32 -14.19 -3.65
C ARG A 363 -8.34 -13.62 -4.68
N LEU A 364 -7.10 -13.37 -4.27
CA LEU A 364 -6.05 -12.84 -5.12
C LEU A 364 -5.29 -13.95 -5.86
N SER A 365 -4.82 -13.64 -7.06
CA SER A 365 -3.73 -14.40 -7.67
C SER A 365 -2.44 -14.26 -6.85
N LEU A 366 -1.47 -15.15 -7.08
CA LEU A 366 -0.20 -15.11 -6.35
C LEU A 366 0.57 -13.80 -6.59
N ASP A 367 0.54 -13.26 -7.81
CA ASP A 367 1.24 -12.02 -8.16
C ASP A 367 0.57 -10.79 -7.55
N GLU A 368 -0.76 -10.75 -7.50
CA GLU A 368 -1.49 -9.71 -6.78
C GLU A 368 -1.19 -9.75 -5.28
N ALA A 369 -1.27 -10.92 -4.66
CA ALA A 369 -0.96 -11.06 -3.24
C ALA A 369 0.52 -10.72 -2.93
N ARG A 370 1.44 -11.02 -3.84
CA ARG A 370 2.83 -10.60 -3.75
C ARG A 370 2.96 -9.08 -3.82
N SER A 371 2.28 -8.44 -4.76
CA SER A 371 2.25 -6.98 -4.90
C SER A 371 1.75 -6.30 -3.61
N GLU A 372 0.65 -6.79 -3.03
CA GLU A 372 0.12 -6.35 -1.74
C GLU A 372 1.17 -6.38 -0.61
N VAL A 373 1.87 -7.51 -0.47
CA VAL A 373 2.84 -7.72 0.60
C VAL A 373 4.12 -6.91 0.36
N ASP A 374 4.66 -6.94 -0.86
CA ASP A 374 5.96 -6.34 -1.18
C ASP A 374 5.89 -4.82 -1.12
N ARG A 375 4.80 -4.21 -1.61
CA ARG A 375 4.59 -2.75 -1.54
C ARG A 375 4.52 -2.25 -0.10
N THR A 376 3.74 -2.93 0.75
CA THR A 376 3.65 -2.57 2.17
C THR A 376 4.97 -2.76 2.90
N SER A 377 5.69 -3.85 2.62
CA SER A 377 7.00 -4.11 3.23
C SER A 377 8.04 -3.05 2.82
N ALA A 378 8.04 -2.67 1.54
CA ALA A 378 8.91 -1.62 1.02
C ALA A 378 8.60 -0.26 1.66
N GLU A 379 7.31 0.07 1.83
CA GLU A 379 6.90 1.34 2.41
C GLU A 379 7.24 1.44 3.92
N ILE A 380 7.03 0.36 4.68
CA ILE A 380 7.48 0.27 6.08
C ILE A 380 9.01 0.49 6.16
N ALA A 381 9.78 -0.21 5.31
CA ALA A 381 11.23 -0.08 5.30
C ALA A 381 11.69 1.33 4.89
N ARG A 382 11.02 1.94 3.91
CA ARG A 382 11.32 3.30 3.44
C ARG A 382 11.12 4.35 4.53
N VAL A 383 10.03 4.24 5.30
CA VAL A 383 9.69 5.19 6.36
C VAL A 383 10.53 4.98 7.62
N THR A 384 10.76 3.72 8.02
CA THR A 384 11.32 3.40 9.34
C THR A 384 12.76 2.90 9.32
N GLY A 385 13.27 2.47 8.16
CA GLY A 385 14.52 1.73 8.05
C GLY A 385 14.45 0.28 8.58
N VAL A 386 13.28 -0.19 9.02
CA VAL A 386 13.08 -1.53 9.56
C VAL A 386 12.36 -2.42 8.54
N SER A 387 12.89 -3.62 8.30
CA SER A 387 12.19 -4.64 7.53
C SER A 387 11.40 -5.56 8.45
N THR A 388 10.18 -5.90 8.05
CA THR A 388 9.33 -6.85 8.78
C THR A 388 9.20 -8.16 7.99
N THR A 389 9.17 -9.28 8.70
CA THR A 389 8.85 -10.61 8.15
C THR A 389 7.53 -11.14 8.70
N LEU A 390 6.74 -10.29 9.35
CA LEU A 390 5.44 -10.63 9.92
C LEU A 390 4.34 -10.11 9.01
N LEU A 391 3.42 -10.99 8.66
CA LEU A 391 2.22 -10.68 7.89
C LEU A 391 0.99 -11.18 8.65
N ARG A 392 -0.03 -10.35 8.76
CA ARG A 392 -1.38 -10.81 9.08
C ARG A 392 -2.24 -10.65 7.83
N PRO A 393 -2.77 -11.74 7.24
CA PRO A 393 -3.72 -11.62 6.15
C PRO A 393 -5.02 -10.95 6.63
N PRO A 394 -5.57 -9.98 5.88
CA PRO A 394 -6.91 -9.45 6.09
C PRO A 394 -7.93 -10.56 6.31
N TYR A 395 -8.81 -10.38 7.29
CA TYR A 395 -9.84 -11.35 7.69
C TYR A 395 -9.30 -12.71 8.17
N GLY A 396 -7.99 -12.87 8.36
CA GLY A 396 -7.34 -14.16 8.58
C GLY A 396 -7.43 -15.10 7.37
N SER A 397 -7.74 -14.58 6.18
CA SER A 397 -8.08 -15.33 4.99
C SER A 397 -6.91 -15.42 4.01
N MET A 398 -6.54 -16.63 3.62
CA MET A 398 -5.47 -16.91 2.65
C MET A 398 -5.70 -18.25 1.95
N SER A 399 -5.11 -18.43 0.77
CA SER A 399 -5.03 -19.72 0.08
C SER A 399 -3.69 -20.40 0.39
N PRO A 400 -3.56 -21.73 0.21
CA PRO A 400 -2.26 -22.40 0.30
C PRO A 400 -1.19 -21.75 -0.57
N GLN A 401 -1.58 -21.21 -1.73
CA GLN A 401 -0.70 -20.50 -2.66
C GLN A 401 -0.25 -19.16 -2.07
N THR A 402 -1.17 -18.31 -1.60
CA THR A 402 -0.82 -16.97 -1.08
C THR A 402 -0.14 -17.02 0.29
N ALA A 403 -0.26 -18.14 1.02
CA ALA A 403 0.54 -18.40 2.22
C ALA A 403 2.05 -18.63 1.94
N THR A 404 2.46 -18.82 0.67
CA THR A 404 3.87 -19.08 0.30
C THR A 404 4.72 -17.83 0.11
N LEU A 405 4.19 -16.62 0.37
CA LEU A 405 4.88 -15.34 0.14
C LEU A 405 6.09 -15.05 1.05
N GLY A 406 6.61 -16.05 1.76
CA GLY A 406 7.86 -15.91 2.53
C GLY A 406 7.74 -15.05 3.79
N GLN A 407 6.52 -14.87 4.30
CA GLN A 407 6.23 -14.16 5.55
C GLN A 407 5.82 -15.14 6.65
N ALA A 408 6.06 -14.80 7.92
CA ALA A 408 5.48 -15.50 9.05
C ALA A 408 4.05 -15.00 9.24
N ILE A 409 3.07 -15.91 9.16
CA ILE A 409 1.66 -15.54 9.25
C ILE A 409 1.24 -15.49 10.72
N ILE A 410 0.85 -14.30 11.17
CA ILE A 410 0.42 -14.06 12.55
C ILE A 410 -1.08 -13.81 12.58
N LEU A 411 -1.83 -14.74 13.16
CA LEU A 411 -3.25 -14.64 13.44
C LEU A 411 -3.44 -14.31 14.93
N TRP A 412 -4.55 -14.76 15.52
CA TRP A 412 -4.92 -14.51 16.91
C TRP A 412 -5.69 -15.71 17.48
N ASP A 413 -5.72 -15.81 18.81
CA ASP A 413 -6.59 -16.76 19.54
C ASP A 413 -7.64 -16.05 20.41
N VAL A 414 -7.51 -14.73 20.60
CA VAL A 414 -8.49 -13.87 21.27
C VAL A 414 -8.92 -12.79 20.29
N ASP A 415 -10.15 -12.90 19.78
CA ASP A 415 -10.82 -11.85 19.00
C ASP A 415 -11.73 -11.04 19.92
N THR A 416 -11.54 -9.73 19.96
CA THR A 416 -12.40 -8.84 20.77
C THR A 416 -13.74 -8.56 20.07
N GLU A 417 -13.84 -8.80 18.76
CA GLU A 417 -14.83 -8.26 17.83
C GLU A 417 -15.15 -6.78 18.09
N ASP A 418 -14.12 -5.98 18.40
CA ASP A 418 -14.22 -4.52 18.52
C ASP A 418 -14.68 -3.87 17.20
N TRP A 419 -14.26 -4.46 16.07
CA TRP A 419 -14.73 -4.20 14.71
C TRP A 419 -16.25 -4.33 14.53
N LYS A 420 -16.91 -5.13 15.37
CA LYS A 420 -18.34 -5.44 15.28
C LYS A 420 -19.19 -4.66 16.28
N ASN A 421 -18.75 -4.58 17.55
CA ASN A 421 -19.60 -4.08 18.63
C ASN A 421 -19.41 -2.60 18.94
N ARG A 422 -18.24 -2.04 18.60
CA ARG A 422 -17.94 -0.61 18.78
C ARG A 422 -18.15 -0.10 20.23
N ASP A 423 -17.92 -0.95 21.23
CA ASP A 423 -18.14 -0.64 22.66
C ASP A 423 -16.93 -1.03 23.52
N ALA A 424 -16.43 -0.06 24.30
CA ALA A 424 -15.20 -0.24 25.07
C ALA A 424 -15.31 -1.29 26.19
N SER A 425 -16.48 -1.41 26.81
CA SER A 425 -16.73 -2.38 27.88
C SER A 425 -16.80 -3.80 27.34
N ILE A 426 -17.46 -3.99 26.19
CA ILE A 426 -17.52 -5.28 25.48
C ILE A 426 -16.10 -5.68 25.02
N THR A 427 -15.36 -4.76 24.40
CA THR A 427 -13.96 -5.00 23.97
C THR A 427 -13.08 -5.41 25.15
N THR A 428 -13.17 -4.69 26.28
CA THR A 428 -12.43 -5.01 27.51
C THR A 428 -12.80 -6.40 28.03
N THR A 429 -14.10 -6.68 28.15
CA THR A 429 -14.60 -7.95 28.67
C THR A 429 -14.09 -9.12 27.84
N ARG A 430 -14.13 -9.01 26.51
CA ARG A 430 -13.73 -10.09 25.59
C ARG A 430 -12.22 -10.28 25.53
N ALA A 431 -11.45 -9.19 25.55
CA ALA A 431 -9.99 -9.27 25.67
C ALA A 431 -9.55 -10.04 26.93
N LEU A 432 -10.31 -9.91 28.03
CA LEU A 432 -9.98 -10.55 29.30
C LEU A 432 -10.65 -11.93 29.47
N ALA A 433 -11.74 -12.25 28.77
CA ALA A 433 -12.52 -13.46 29.02
C ALA A 433 -11.74 -14.75 28.76
N THR A 434 -11.02 -14.84 27.64
CA THR A 434 -10.39 -16.09 27.17
C THR A 434 -8.86 -16.03 27.13
N VAL A 435 -8.26 -14.90 27.54
CA VAL A 435 -6.81 -14.71 27.54
C VAL A 435 -6.09 -15.70 28.46
N ARG A 436 -4.99 -16.26 27.95
CA ARG A 436 -4.11 -17.23 28.62
C ARG A 436 -2.65 -16.93 28.28
N PRO A 437 -1.68 -17.46 29.04
CA PRO A 437 -0.26 -17.30 28.69
C PRO A 437 0.00 -17.76 27.25
N GLY A 438 0.65 -16.92 26.45
CA GLY A 438 0.89 -17.18 25.04
C GLY A 438 -0.13 -16.58 24.08
N SER A 439 -1.23 -15.97 24.57
CA SER A 439 -2.27 -15.43 23.70
C SER A 439 -1.82 -14.23 22.87
N ILE A 440 -2.44 -14.10 21.69
CA ILE A 440 -2.35 -12.94 20.80
C ILE A 440 -3.77 -12.36 20.70
N ILE A 441 -3.92 -11.09 21.12
CA ILE A 441 -5.20 -10.39 21.16
C ILE A 441 -5.35 -9.53 19.90
N LEU A 442 -6.40 -9.76 19.11
CA LEU A 442 -6.80 -8.92 17.98
C LEU A 442 -7.67 -7.75 18.44
N MET A 443 -7.26 -6.54 18.03
CA MET A 443 -7.97 -5.28 18.14
C MET A 443 -7.65 -4.42 16.90
N HIS A 444 -8.35 -3.30 16.72
CA HIS A 444 -8.16 -2.38 15.61
C HIS A 444 -7.99 -0.95 16.13
N ASP A 445 -6.92 -0.25 15.74
CA ASP A 445 -6.61 1.10 16.25
C ASP A 445 -7.33 2.23 15.52
N ILE A 446 -8.30 1.89 14.69
CA ILE A 446 -9.15 2.78 13.90
C ILE A 446 -10.52 3.04 14.57
N HIS A 447 -10.70 2.64 15.84
CA HIS A 447 -11.98 2.78 16.56
C HIS A 447 -11.82 3.42 17.94
N ALA A 448 -12.61 4.47 18.20
CA ALA A 448 -12.56 5.20 19.47
C ALA A 448 -12.80 4.29 20.68
N SER A 449 -13.79 3.39 20.57
CA SER A 449 -14.10 2.40 21.60
C SER A 449 -12.94 1.46 21.92
N THR A 450 -12.11 1.09 20.94
CA THR A 450 -10.90 0.31 21.18
C THR A 450 -9.87 1.14 21.94
N ILE A 451 -9.63 2.39 21.53
CA ILE A 451 -8.69 3.29 22.21
C ILE A 451 -9.11 3.55 23.67
N GLU A 452 -10.41 3.65 23.92
CA GLU A 452 -11.01 3.76 25.25
C GLU A 452 -10.86 2.48 26.09
N ALA A 453 -10.97 1.29 25.49
CA ALA A 453 -10.85 0.01 26.18
C ALA A 453 -9.41 -0.31 26.63
N VAL A 454 -8.40 0.11 25.86
CA VAL A 454 -6.99 -0.29 26.04
C VAL A 454 -6.47 -0.07 27.47
N PRO A 455 -6.69 1.08 28.15
CA PRO A 455 -6.26 1.26 29.54
C PRO A 455 -6.81 0.20 30.50
N ALA A 456 -8.10 -0.14 30.37
CA ALA A 456 -8.74 -1.15 31.23
C ALA A 456 -8.23 -2.57 30.91
N ILE A 457 -7.99 -2.87 29.63
CA ILE A 457 -7.38 -4.14 29.19
C ILE A 457 -5.99 -4.30 29.80
N ILE A 458 -5.13 -3.28 29.68
CA ILE A 458 -3.77 -3.32 30.24
C ILE A 458 -3.81 -3.52 31.75
N ALA A 459 -4.67 -2.77 32.46
CA ALA A 459 -4.83 -2.90 33.91
C ALA A 459 -5.29 -4.31 34.31
N GLY A 460 -6.30 -4.85 33.62
CA GLY A 460 -6.82 -6.20 33.88
C GLY A 460 -5.79 -7.31 33.60
N LEU A 461 -5.00 -7.19 32.54
CA LEU A 461 -3.92 -8.14 32.23
C LEU A 461 -2.80 -8.08 33.28
N LYS A 462 -2.34 -6.87 33.64
CA LYS A 462 -1.30 -6.69 34.68
C LYS A 462 -1.78 -7.21 36.04
N ALA A 463 -3.02 -6.95 36.44
CA ALA A 463 -3.60 -7.47 37.68
C ALA A 463 -3.63 -9.00 37.73
N ARG A 464 -3.71 -9.67 36.57
CA ARG A 464 -3.66 -11.13 36.44
C ARG A 464 -2.22 -11.68 36.29
N GLY A 465 -1.22 -10.83 36.41
CA GLY A 465 0.21 -11.18 36.36
C GLY A 465 0.75 -11.40 34.94
N PHE A 466 0.09 -10.86 33.91
CA PHE A 466 0.61 -10.94 32.54
C PHE A 466 1.73 -9.93 32.29
N THR A 467 2.71 -10.35 31.49
CA THR A 467 3.72 -9.48 30.87
C THR A 467 3.26 -9.16 29.45
N LEU A 468 3.07 -7.89 29.14
CA LEU A 468 2.69 -7.45 27.80
C LEU A 468 3.92 -7.35 26.92
N VAL A 469 3.91 -8.05 25.79
CA VAL A 469 5.06 -8.22 24.89
C VAL A 469 4.66 -7.98 23.44
N THR A 470 5.65 -7.76 22.58
CA THR A 470 5.48 -7.79 21.13
C THR A 470 5.36 -9.23 20.62
N VAL A 471 4.83 -9.43 19.40
CA VAL A 471 4.75 -10.75 18.77
C VAL A 471 6.12 -11.43 18.64
N PRO A 472 7.20 -10.75 18.19
CA PRO A 472 8.55 -11.35 18.18
C PRO A 472 9.04 -11.79 19.55
N GLN A 473 8.79 -11.00 20.61
CA GLN A 473 9.15 -11.38 21.99
C GLN A 473 8.35 -12.58 22.48
N LEU A 474 7.06 -12.67 22.12
CA LEU A 474 6.19 -13.78 22.48
C LEU A 474 6.66 -15.10 21.83
N LEU A 475 6.95 -15.05 20.53
CA LEU A 475 7.18 -16.23 19.70
C LEU A 475 8.67 -16.60 19.53
N GLY A 476 9.61 -15.71 19.86
CA GLY A 476 11.04 -16.00 19.87
C GLY A 476 11.68 -16.17 18.48
N ASN A 477 11.15 -15.47 17.46
CA ASN A 477 11.49 -15.50 16.02
C ASN A 477 10.52 -16.34 15.15
N PRO A 478 9.32 -15.80 14.82
CA PRO A 478 8.40 -16.43 13.87
C PRO A 478 9.05 -16.72 12.52
N GLN A 479 8.87 -17.93 12.00
CA GLN A 479 9.50 -18.37 10.76
C GLN A 479 8.61 -18.11 9.54
N PRO A 480 9.17 -17.63 8.42
CA PRO A 480 8.49 -17.59 7.13
C PRO A 480 7.77 -18.89 6.77
N GLY A 481 6.56 -18.79 6.22
CA GLY A 481 5.75 -19.94 5.78
C GLY A 481 5.11 -20.74 6.92
N LYS A 482 5.16 -20.24 8.16
CA LYS A 482 4.44 -20.80 9.32
C LYS A 482 3.27 -19.90 9.71
N VAL A 483 2.24 -20.52 10.28
CA VAL A 483 1.03 -19.85 10.79
C VAL A 483 1.02 -19.96 12.31
N TYR A 484 0.81 -18.83 12.98
CA TYR A 484 0.79 -18.71 14.43
C TYR A 484 -0.51 -18.05 14.87
N THR A 485 -1.32 -18.70 15.70
CA THR A 485 -2.47 -18.07 16.37
C THR A 485 -2.15 -17.65 17.81
N ARG A 486 -1.09 -18.22 18.37
CA ARG A 486 -0.57 -18.01 19.74
C ARG A 486 0.84 -18.60 19.85
N ARG A 487 1.48 -18.43 21.01
CA ARG A 487 2.77 -19.06 21.36
C ARG A 487 2.74 -20.58 21.42
#